data_AF-A0ABD5GR83-F1
#
_entry.id   AF-A0ABD5GR83-F1
#
_cell.length_a   1.000
_cell.length_b   1.000
_cell.length_c   1.000
_cell.angle_alpha   90.00
_cell.angle_beta   90.00
_cell.angle_gamma   90.00
#
_symmetry.space_group_name_H-M   'P 1'
#
loop_
_entity.id
_entity.type
_entity.pdbx_description
1 polymer ?
#
loop_
_entity_poly.entity_id
_entity_poly.type
_entity_poly.pdbx_seq_one_letter_code
_entity_poly.pdbx_strand_id
1 'polypeptide(L)'
;MCNCFSTALQIGKDKNVRLITPDYFGIRTVPVDACIAPVIQHLWKHHIWTENSCCEHLGVEGRPEWWGGNKPSIVLGNDVKDFDRVRELIAEVDDREFELSQWQRVIV
;
A
#
# COMPACT_ATOMS: atom_id res chain seq x y z
N MET A 1 9.38 -11.36 1.65
CA MET A 1 9.63 -11.18 0.20
C MET A 1 8.29 -11.11 -0.53
N CYS A 2 8.06 -10.12 -1.42
CA CYS A 2 6.77 -9.98 -2.13
C CYS A 2 6.72 -10.95 -3.32
N ASN A 3 5.62 -11.69 -3.50
CA ASN A 3 5.32 -12.44 -4.73
C ASN A 3 3.95 -12.06 -5.34
N CYS A 4 3.45 -10.86 -5.00
CA CYS A 4 2.19 -10.32 -5.50
C CYS A 4 2.20 -10.19 -7.03
N PHE A 5 1.10 -10.57 -7.65
CA PHE A 5 0.92 -10.56 -9.10
C PHE A 5 0.80 -9.11 -9.61
N SER A 6 1.71 -8.73 -10.50
CA SER A 6 1.65 -7.47 -11.23
C SER A 6 0.92 -7.67 -12.56
N THR A 7 -0.21 -7.01 -12.75
CA THR A 7 -0.95 -7.03 -14.03
C THR A 7 -0.20 -6.30 -15.14
N ALA A 8 0.57 -5.24 -14.83
CA ALA A 8 1.32 -4.49 -15.84
C ALA A 8 2.45 -5.33 -16.44
N LEU A 9 3.22 -6.00 -15.58
CA LEU A 9 4.36 -6.85 -15.97
C LEU A 9 4.01 -8.32 -16.26
N GLN A 10 2.82 -8.80 -15.87
CA GLN A 10 2.44 -10.21 -15.96
C GLN A 10 3.41 -11.16 -15.23
N ILE A 11 3.89 -10.74 -14.04
CA ILE A 11 4.81 -11.50 -13.18
C ILE A 11 4.23 -11.67 -11.77
N GLY A 12 4.83 -12.56 -10.98
CA GLY A 12 4.36 -12.92 -9.65
C GLY A 12 3.26 -13.98 -9.71
N LYS A 13 2.79 -14.44 -8.54
CA LYS A 13 1.78 -15.51 -8.46
C LYS A 13 0.67 -15.21 -7.46
N ASP A 14 0.96 -14.41 -6.44
CA ASP A 14 0.02 -14.17 -5.35
C ASP A 14 -1.00 -13.13 -5.79
N LYS A 15 -2.26 -13.57 -5.92
CA LYS A 15 -3.35 -12.67 -6.33
C LYS A 15 -3.58 -11.60 -5.25
N ASN A 16 -4.10 -10.46 -5.68
CA ASN A 16 -4.62 -9.47 -4.75
C ASN A 16 -5.67 -10.09 -3.82
N VAL A 17 -5.69 -9.61 -2.57
CA VAL A 17 -6.74 -9.92 -1.61
C VAL A 17 -7.81 -8.83 -1.68
N ARG A 18 -9.06 -9.22 -1.46
CA ARG A 18 -10.19 -8.30 -1.44
C ARG A 18 -10.46 -7.89 0.00
N LEU A 19 -10.11 -6.66 0.34
CA LEU A 19 -10.42 -6.07 1.64
C LEU A 19 -11.75 -5.33 1.58
N ILE A 20 -12.52 -5.37 2.66
CA ILE A 20 -13.72 -4.56 2.83
C ILE A 20 -13.32 -3.35 3.67
N THR A 21 -13.61 -2.14 3.17
CA THR A 21 -13.36 -0.91 3.91
C THR A 21 -14.26 -0.82 5.15
N PRO A 22 -13.77 -0.24 6.25
CA PRO A 22 -14.61 0.15 7.38
C PRO A 22 -15.78 1.04 6.96
N ASP A 23 -16.87 0.95 7.72
CA ASP A 23 -18.12 1.68 7.48
C ASP A 23 -17.93 3.21 7.44
N TYR A 24 -17.07 3.75 8.30
CA TYR A 24 -16.74 5.19 8.34
C TYR A 24 -15.99 5.71 7.12
N PHE A 25 -15.46 4.83 6.24
CA PHE A 25 -14.93 5.22 4.93
C PHE A 25 -15.93 4.99 3.77
N GLY A 26 -17.11 4.45 4.08
CA GLY A 26 -18.06 3.92 3.11
C GLY A 26 -17.68 2.50 2.70
N ILE A 27 -18.60 1.55 2.86
CA ILE A 27 -18.36 0.12 2.61
C ILE A 27 -18.15 -0.13 1.11
N ARG A 28 -16.96 -0.63 0.76
CA ARG A 28 -16.59 -1.09 -0.58
C ARG A 28 -15.54 -2.18 -0.49
N THR A 29 -15.49 -2.99 -1.54
CA THR A 29 -14.44 -4.01 -1.70
C THR A 29 -13.28 -3.44 -2.51
N VAL A 30 -12.07 -3.48 -1.95
CA VAL A 30 -10.86 -2.95 -2.56
C VAL A 30 -9.86 -4.10 -2.79
N PRO A 31 -9.36 -4.32 -4.01
CA PRO A 31 -8.26 -5.24 -4.25
C PRO A 31 -6.94 -4.63 -3.75
N VAL A 32 -6.20 -5.38 -2.95
CA VAL A 32 -4.92 -4.95 -2.35
C VAL A 32 -3.89 -6.04 -2.54
N ASP A 33 -2.64 -5.65 -2.80
CA ASP A 33 -1.51 -6.58 -2.82
C ASP A 33 -1.43 -7.37 -1.51
N ALA A 34 -1.44 -8.70 -1.61
CA ALA A 34 -1.57 -9.60 -0.46
C ALA A 34 -0.53 -9.31 0.63
N CYS A 35 0.70 -8.97 0.25
CA CYS A 35 1.78 -8.75 1.20
C CYS A 35 1.76 -7.40 1.92
N ILE A 36 0.94 -6.42 1.50
CA ILE A 36 0.75 -5.15 2.24
C ILE A 36 -0.65 -5.06 2.83
N ALA A 37 -1.52 -6.04 2.58
CA ALA A 37 -2.87 -6.05 3.12
C ALA A 37 -2.94 -5.92 4.65
N PRO A 38 -2.06 -6.55 5.46
CA PRO A 38 -2.04 -6.32 6.90
C PRO A 38 -1.77 -4.85 7.28
N VAL A 39 -0.86 -4.19 6.58
CA VAL A 39 -0.55 -2.77 6.76
C VAL A 39 -1.76 -1.91 6.43
N ILE A 40 -2.40 -2.14 5.28
CA ILE A 40 -3.60 -1.38 4.87
C ILE A 40 -4.74 -1.55 5.89
N GLN A 41 -5.00 -2.78 6.33
CA GLN A 41 -6.01 -3.03 7.36
C GLN A 41 -5.67 -2.35 8.68
N HIS A 42 -4.40 -2.33 9.07
CA HIS A 42 -3.95 -1.70 10.31
C HIS A 42 -4.15 -0.18 10.25
N LEU A 43 -3.70 0.47 9.18
CA LEU A 43 -3.92 1.90 8.97
C LEU A 43 -5.41 2.24 8.96
N TRP A 44 -6.24 1.44 8.29
CA TRP A 44 -7.68 1.66 8.28
C TRP A 44 -8.31 1.56 9.67
N LYS A 45 -7.91 0.60 10.51
CA LYS A 45 -8.36 0.49 11.92
C LYS A 45 -8.00 1.72 12.75
N HIS A 46 -6.94 2.43 12.37
CA HIS A 46 -6.51 3.68 12.98
C HIS A 46 -7.10 4.93 12.30
N HIS A 47 -8.17 4.77 11.51
CA HIS A 47 -8.85 5.84 10.79
C HIS A 47 -7.96 6.58 9.77
N ILE A 48 -6.93 5.91 9.25
CA ILE A 48 -6.04 6.47 8.23
C ILE A 48 -6.46 5.90 6.87
N TRP A 49 -6.98 6.76 6.00
CA TRP A 49 -7.33 6.36 4.63
C TRP A 49 -6.07 6.18 3.78
N THR A 50 -6.12 5.22 2.86
CA THR A 50 -5.03 4.91 1.93
C THR A 50 -5.54 4.80 0.50
N GLU A 51 -4.74 5.25 -0.46
CA GLU A 51 -5.05 5.25 -1.90
C GLU A 51 -3.92 4.56 -2.66
N ASN A 52 -4.21 3.94 -3.81
CA ASN A 52 -3.24 3.47 -4.82
C ASN A 52 -1.88 2.92 -4.28
N SER A 53 -1.93 2.17 -3.17
CA SER A 53 -0.75 1.71 -2.45
C SER A 53 -0.25 0.39 -3.05
N CYS A 54 1.06 0.16 -3.09
CA CYS A 54 1.67 -0.92 -3.87
C CYS A 54 2.83 -1.59 -3.09
N CYS A 55 3.05 -2.90 -3.29
CA CYS A 55 4.26 -3.55 -2.75
C CYS A 55 5.53 -3.27 -3.58
N GLU A 56 5.41 -2.51 -4.68
CA GLU A 56 6.40 -2.33 -5.75
C GLU A 56 6.91 -3.64 -6.38
N HIS A 57 6.23 -4.75 -6.11
CA HIS A 57 6.57 -6.11 -6.57
C HIS A 57 8.02 -6.49 -6.23
N LEU A 58 8.54 -5.99 -5.09
CA LEU A 58 9.93 -6.18 -4.69
C LEU A 58 10.25 -7.65 -4.40
N GLY A 59 11.21 -8.19 -5.16
CA GLY A 59 11.63 -9.58 -5.07
C GLY A 59 10.78 -10.55 -5.89
N VAL A 60 9.86 -10.06 -6.73
CA VAL A 60 9.13 -10.89 -7.68
C VAL A 60 10.06 -11.35 -8.80
N GLU A 61 10.08 -12.66 -9.08
CA GLU A 61 10.81 -13.24 -10.20
C GLU A 61 10.32 -12.64 -11.54
N GLY A 62 11.26 -12.23 -12.40
CA GLY A 62 10.95 -11.60 -13.68
C GLY A 62 10.69 -10.09 -13.62
N ARG A 63 10.86 -9.46 -12.45
CA ARG A 63 10.82 -7.99 -12.33
C ARG A 63 11.96 -7.36 -13.13
N PRO A 64 11.69 -6.49 -14.11
CA PRO A 64 12.74 -5.85 -14.89
C PRO A 64 13.60 -4.92 -14.03
N GLU A 65 14.89 -4.83 -14.34
CA GLU A 65 15.83 -3.95 -13.61
C GLU A 65 15.47 -2.47 -13.73
N TRP A 66 14.84 -2.06 -14.83
CA TRP A 66 14.36 -0.70 -15.04
C TRP A 66 13.06 -0.38 -14.29
N TRP A 67 12.42 -1.38 -13.67
CA TRP A 67 11.21 -1.15 -12.89
C TRP A 67 11.56 -0.41 -11.60
N GLY A 68 11.15 0.86 -11.53
CA GLY A 68 11.38 1.73 -10.39
C GLY A 68 10.75 1.23 -9.09
N GLY A 69 11.03 1.94 -8.00
CA GLY A 69 10.62 1.55 -6.64
C GLY A 69 11.62 0.60 -5.99
N ASN A 70 12.05 0.88 -4.77
CA ASN A 70 12.92 -0.02 -3.99
C ASN A 70 12.30 -0.37 -2.62
N LYS A 71 11.12 0.18 -2.34
CA LYS A 71 10.38 0.06 -1.08
C LYS A 71 8.89 0.00 -1.39
N PRO A 72 8.07 -0.75 -0.64
CA PRO A 72 6.62 -0.66 -0.76
C PRO A 72 6.15 0.78 -0.54
N SER A 73 5.07 1.18 -1.19
CA SER A 73 4.56 2.54 -1.17
C SER A 73 3.14 2.59 -0.60
N ILE A 74 2.90 3.49 0.37
CA ILE A 74 1.55 3.85 0.84
C ILE A 74 1.25 5.28 0.39
N VAL A 75 0.14 5.47 -0.33
CA VAL A 75 -0.41 6.81 -0.58
C VAL A 75 -1.48 7.09 0.48
N LEU A 76 -1.30 8.14 1.25
CA LEU A 76 -2.16 8.53 2.37
C LEU A 76 -3.29 9.44 1.89
N GLY A 77 -4.44 9.37 2.57
CA GLY A 77 -5.53 10.32 2.39
C GLY A 77 -5.14 11.74 2.79
N ASN A 78 -5.78 12.74 2.19
CA ASN A 78 -5.42 14.17 2.31
C ASN A 78 -5.49 14.77 3.73
N ASP A 79 -6.15 14.09 4.65
CA ASP A 79 -6.34 14.50 6.04
C ASP A 79 -5.18 14.10 6.97
N VAL A 80 -4.29 13.22 6.50
CA VAL A 80 -3.14 12.75 7.28
C VAL A 80 -2.05 13.82 7.32
N LYS A 81 -1.69 14.27 8.53
CA LYS A 81 -0.66 15.30 8.76
C LYS A 81 0.61 14.76 9.42
N ASP A 82 0.50 13.64 10.13
CA ASP A 82 1.58 13.09 10.93
C ASP A 82 2.12 11.80 10.29
N PHE A 83 3.16 11.96 9.48
CA PHE A 83 3.78 10.85 8.75
C PHE A 83 4.63 9.97 9.68
N ASP A 84 5.13 10.52 10.78
CA ASP A 84 5.92 9.74 11.74
C ASP A 84 5.01 8.79 12.51
N ARG A 85 3.83 9.26 12.92
CA ARG A 85 2.81 8.38 13.51
C ARG A 85 2.39 7.26 12.57
N VAL A 86 2.27 7.52 11.27
CA VAL A 86 1.98 6.48 10.26
C VAL A 86 3.11 5.45 10.21
N ARG A 87 4.37 5.87 10.25
CA ARG A 87 5.52 4.96 10.26
C ARG A 87 5.54 4.06 11.49
N GLU A 88 5.24 4.60 12.66
CA GLU A 88 5.12 3.82 13.89
C GLU A 88 4.03 2.74 13.77
N LEU A 89 2.85 3.11 13.25
CA LEU A 89 1.76 2.16 13.03
C LEU A 89 2.15 1.06 12.04
N ILE A 90 2.84 1.39 10.95
CA ILE A 90 3.33 0.38 10.00
C ILE A 90 4.30 -0.58 10.69
N ALA A 91 5.23 -0.05 11.48
CA ALA A 91 6.23 -0.83 12.21
C ALA A 91 5.64 -1.83 13.23
N GLU A 92 4.39 -1.63 13.67
CA GLU A 92 3.67 -2.58 14.54
C GLU A 92 3.29 -3.89 13.82
N VAL A 93 3.19 -3.88 12.49
CA VAL A 93 2.72 -5.03 11.70
C VAL A 93 3.63 -5.44 10.55
N ASP A 94 4.63 -4.62 10.20
CA ASP A 94 5.56 -4.85 9.11
C ASP A 94 6.92 -4.19 9.38
N ASP A 95 8.02 -4.90 9.13
CA ASP A 95 9.39 -4.45 9.42
C ASP A 95 10.09 -3.79 8.23
N ARG A 96 9.45 -3.76 7.06
CA ARG A 96 10.01 -3.13 5.85
C ARG A 96 9.94 -1.61 5.97
N GLU A 97 10.85 -0.95 5.27
CA GLU A 97 10.77 0.50 5.09
C GLU A 97 9.75 0.83 3.99
N PHE A 98 8.78 1.69 4.28
CA PHE A 98 7.76 2.13 3.33
C PHE A 98 8.00 3.57 2.86
N GLU A 99 7.79 3.80 1.57
CA GLU A 99 7.64 5.14 1.02
C GLU A 99 6.22 5.64 1.32
N LEU A 100 6.13 6.82 1.95
CA LEU A 100 4.85 7.46 2.26
C LEU A 100 4.68 8.69 1.38
N SER A 101 3.56 8.77 0.67
CA SER A 101 3.19 9.89 -0.18
C SER A 101 1.74 10.30 0.07
N GLN A 102 1.33 11.47 -0.42
CA GLN A 102 -0.04 11.97 -0.31
C GLN A 102 -0.33 12.86 -1.52
N TRP A 103 -1.53 12.78 -2.08
CA TRP A 103 -1.94 13.67 -3.16
C TRP A 103 -2.01 15.12 -2.66
N GLN A 104 -1.41 16.04 -3.41
CA GLN A 104 -1.52 17.46 -3.13
C GLN A 104 -2.42 18.09 -4.18
N ARG A 105 -3.47 18.78 -3.74
CA ARG A 105 -4.30 19.58 -4.64
C ARG A 105 -3.51 20.79 -5.09
N VAL A 106 -3.12 20.81 -6.35
CA VAL A 106 -2.50 21.99 -6.99
C VAL A 106 -3.63 22.90 -7.50
N ILE A 107 -3.63 24.16 -7.05
CA ILE A 107 -4.51 25.21 -7.60
C ILE A 107 -3.66 26.00 -8.61
N VAL A 108 -4.03 25.90 -9.89
CA VAL A 108 -3.47 26.67 -11.01
C VAL A 108 -4.40 27.80 -11.42
#